data_AF-A0A0B3AQL2-F1
#
_entry.id   AF-A0A0B3AQL2-F1
#
_cell.length_a   1.000
_cell.length_b   1.000
_cell.length_c   1.000
_cell.angle_alpha   90.00
_cell.angle_beta   90.00
_cell.angle_gamma   90.00
#
_symmetry.space_group_name_H-M   'P 1'
#
loop_
_entity.id
_entity.type
_entity.pdbx_description
1 polymer ?
#
loop_
_entity_poly.entity_id
_entity_poly.type
_entity_poly.pdbx_seq_one_letter_code
_entity_poly.pdbx_strand_id
1 'polypeptide(L)'
;MTFMPQTKTCNVYCPWCFVDDYNKNGRKEDGAYFSNKEVIDAFLDARKGLAKEMHVMRLSGGEPLLVPWQWLENLEELKRRGLSEDVYFQGETNLTTGSFIRQLQNEGRLDKNFWEKIAEYNNFGVLCSFKGTDWKSNLRAIGFSQKDGTVNPEYKFLDKERWNTFETMVKAGIDVYPFIYDPNPKTLKYFLEKGVKKFGEEFALKTWIIPLKIYEPIRNRLDKRGLQLEIFQKGLDENFKKSRGIIGCVIKLIIINNNKI
;
A
#
# COMPACT_ATOMS: atom_id res chain seq x y z
N MET A 1 -13.54 -7.60 5.87
CA MET A 1 -12.06 -7.47 5.79
C MET A 1 -11.59 -7.22 7.20
N THR A 2 -10.82 -8.15 7.75
CA THR A 2 -10.18 -7.97 9.07
C THR A 2 -8.74 -7.53 8.86
N PHE A 3 -8.33 -6.51 9.60
CA PHE A 3 -6.96 -6.03 9.65
C PHE A 3 -6.18 -6.92 10.60
N MET A 4 -5.10 -7.50 10.12
CA MET A 4 -4.19 -8.25 10.96
C MET A 4 -2.83 -7.57 10.97
N PRO A 5 -2.57 -6.73 12.00
CA PRO A 5 -1.30 -6.06 12.13
C PRO A 5 -0.22 -7.05 12.55
N GLN A 6 0.69 -7.39 11.65
CA GLN A 6 1.83 -8.27 11.99
C GLN A 6 3.14 -7.50 12.18
N THR A 7 3.25 -6.31 11.60
CA THR A 7 4.35 -5.39 11.89
C THR A 7 3.78 -4.04 12.31
N LYS A 8 4.25 -3.56 13.45
CA LYS A 8 3.99 -2.18 13.87
C LYS A 8 4.97 -1.22 13.19
N THR A 9 6.12 -1.70 12.72
CA THR A 9 7.19 -0.88 12.15
C THR A 9 6.86 -0.41 10.74
N CYS A 10 7.11 0.86 10.46
CA CYS A 10 7.02 1.41 9.11
C CYS A 10 8.25 2.27 8.81
N ASN A 11 8.77 2.17 7.59
CA ASN A 11 9.93 2.95 7.14
C ASN A 11 9.56 4.35 6.60
N VAL A 12 8.30 4.76 6.71
CA VAL A 12 7.80 6.07 6.28
C VAL A 12 6.92 6.75 7.33
N TYR A 13 6.83 8.07 7.29
CA TYR A 13 6.18 8.92 8.30
C TYR A 13 5.04 9.74 7.70
N CYS A 14 4.10 9.03 7.06
CA CYS A 14 2.97 9.67 6.38
C CYS A 14 2.20 10.58 7.35
N PRO A 15 1.97 11.87 7.01
CA PRO A 15 1.32 12.81 7.93
C PRO A 15 -0.09 12.37 8.36
N TRP A 16 -0.78 11.66 7.47
CA TRP A 16 -2.15 11.14 7.64
C TRP A 16 -2.19 9.65 8.04
N CYS A 17 -1.10 9.09 8.56
CA CYS A 17 -1.12 7.71 9.05
C CYS A 17 -2.03 7.62 10.29
N PHE A 18 -2.95 6.66 10.32
CA PHE A 18 -3.84 6.46 11.47
C PHE A 18 -3.09 5.87 12.69
N VAL A 19 -1.93 5.25 12.49
CA VAL A 19 -1.04 4.78 13.56
C VAL A 19 -0.08 5.93 13.91
N ASP A 20 0.09 6.28 15.18
CA ASP A 20 1.05 7.29 15.64
C ASP A 20 2.53 6.80 15.55
N ASP A 21 3.49 7.68 15.81
CA ASP A 21 4.92 7.34 15.69
C ASP A 21 5.46 6.55 16.89
N TYR A 22 4.79 6.60 18.04
CA TYR A 22 5.10 5.73 19.17
C TYR A 22 4.79 4.28 18.80
N ASN A 23 3.61 4.02 18.26
CA ASN A 23 3.20 2.69 17.84
C ASN A 23 3.98 2.16 16.62
N LYS A 24 4.62 3.03 15.81
CA LYS A 24 5.43 2.60 14.65
C LYS A 24 6.93 2.44 14.90
N ASN A 25 7.36 2.47 16.15
CA ASN A 25 8.77 2.58 16.52
C ASN A 25 9.60 1.28 16.38
N GLY A 26 8.94 0.12 16.17
CA GLY A 26 9.60 -1.18 16.08
C GLY A 26 10.29 -1.69 17.35
N ARG A 27 10.09 -1.04 18.50
CA ARG A 27 10.67 -1.45 19.79
C ARG A 27 10.12 -2.79 20.25
N LYS A 28 10.95 -3.67 20.80
CA LYS A 28 10.51 -5.02 21.17
C LYS A 28 9.52 -5.02 22.33
N GLU A 29 9.59 -3.99 23.18
CA GLU A 29 8.85 -3.87 24.42
C GLU A 29 7.41 -3.37 24.20
N ASP A 30 7.16 -2.60 23.14
CA ASP A 30 5.82 -2.03 22.86
C ASP A 30 4.97 -2.94 21.95
N GLY A 31 5.10 -4.26 22.03
CA GLY A 31 4.36 -5.18 21.14
C GLY A 31 4.49 -6.66 21.51
N ALA A 32 3.71 -7.50 20.83
CA ALA A 32 3.74 -8.95 20.98
C ALA A 32 3.92 -9.61 19.60
N TYR A 33 4.58 -10.77 19.59
CA TYR A 33 4.73 -11.60 18.41
C TYR A 33 3.67 -12.70 18.43
N PHE A 34 3.04 -12.90 17.29
CA PHE A 34 2.08 -13.99 17.06
C PHE A 34 2.56 -14.81 15.88
N SER A 35 2.47 -16.13 15.99
CA SER A 35 2.71 -17.04 14.87
C SER A 35 1.62 -16.92 13.83
N ASN A 36 1.90 -17.32 12.58
CA ASN A 36 0.88 -17.34 11.52
C ASN A 36 -0.30 -18.27 11.87
N LYS A 37 -0.04 -19.33 12.65
CA LYS A 37 -1.07 -20.22 13.18
C LYS A 37 -2.04 -19.46 14.10
N GLU A 38 -1.52 -18.71 15.07
CA GLU A 38 -2.33 -17.91 16.00
C GLU A 38 -3.10 -16.82 15.26
N VAL A 39 -2.48 -16.18 14.27
CA VAL A 39 -3.12 -15.17 13.43
C VAL A 39 -4.31 -15.75 12.66
N ILE A 40 -4.14 -16.92 12.04
CA ILE A 40 -5.23 -17.58 11.30
C ILE A 40 -6.30 -18.15 12.25
N ASP A 41 -5.91 -18.67 13.43
CA ASP A 41 -6.86 -19.08 14.46
C ASP A 41 -7.75 -17.91 14.89
N ALA A 42 -7.16 -16.74 15.17
CA ALA A 42 -7.88 -15.51 15.51
C ALA A 42 -8.80 -15.02 14.38
N PHE A 43 -8.35 -15.12 13.11
CA PHE A 43 -9.18 -14.80 11.95
C PHE A 43 -10.42 -15.69 11.86
N LEU A 44 -10.25 -17.00 12.03
CA LEU A 44 -11.35 -17.97 11.98
C LEU A 44 -12.33 -17.79 13.15
N ASP A 45 -11.82 -17.49 14.34
CA ASP A 45 -12.66 -17.18 15.49
C ASP A 45 -13.46 -15.89 15.30
N ALA A 46 -12.82 -14.84 14.78
CA ALA A 46 -13.50 -13.59 14.44
C ALA A 46 -14.60 -13.83 13.37
N ARG A 47 -14.35 -14.71 12.38
CA ARG A 47 -15.31 -15.06 11.33
C ARG A 47 -16.59 -15.70 11.89
N LYS A 48 -16.53 -16.51 12.95
CA LYS A 48 -17.70 -17.18 13.56
C LYS A 48 -18.74 -16.20 14.13
N GLY A 49 -18.29 -15.02 14.58
CA GLY A 49 -19.14 -14.02 15.22
C GLY A 49 -19.83 -13.04 14.27
N LEU A 50 -19.62 -13.15 12.95
CA LEU A 50 -20.11 -12.18 11.98
C LEU A 50 -21.40 -12.64 11.31
N ALA A 51 -22.36 -11.71 11.14
CA ALA A 51 -23.61 -11.97 10.42
C ALA A 51 -23.40 -12.29 8.92
N LYS A 52 -22.23 -11.93 8.37
CA LYS A 52 -21.80 -12.31 7.03
C LYS A 52 -20.41 -12.91 7.11
N GLU A 53 -20.22 -13.96 6.34
CA GLU A 53 -18.95 -14.67 6.28
C GLU A 53 -17.84 -13.77 5.72
N MET A 54 -16.67 -13.87 6.35
CA MET A 54 -15.52 -13.07 6.00
C MET A 54 -14.52 -13.92 5.21
N HIS A 55 -14.35 -13.58 3.94
CA HIS A 55 -13.48 -14.29 3.00
C HIS A 55 -12.17 -13.53 2.69
N VAL A 56 -11.93 -12.39 3.32
CA VAL A 56 -10.73 -11.57 3.05
C VAL A 56 -9.93 -11.36 4.32
N MET A 57 -8.72 -11.90 4.30
CA MET A 57 -7.69 -11.76 5.32
C MET A 57 -6.68 -10.72 4.83
N ARG A 58 -6.63 -9.54 5.47
CA ARG A 58 -5.75 -8.45 5.03
C ARG A 58 -4.61 -8.23 6.00
N LEU A 59 -3.39 -8.31 5.48
CA LEU A 59 -2.19 -8.02 6.23
C LEU A 59 -1.88 -6.51 6.19
N SER A 60 -1.88 -5.89 7.36
CA SER A 60 -1.78 -4.44 7.49
C SER A 60 -0.88 -4.03 8.66
N GLY A 61 -0.92 -2.75 9.05
CA GLY A 61 -0.11 -2.18 10.13
C GLY A 61 0.88 -1.14 9.62
N GLY A 62 2.16 -1.33 9.93
CA GLY A 62 3.25 -0.51 9.42
C GLY A 62 3.54 -0.78 7.93
N GLU A 63 4.75 -1.24 7.61
CA GLU A 63 5.08 -1.70 6.25
C GLU A 63 5.28 -3.23 6.24
N PRO A 64 4.29 -4.01 5.78
CA PRO A 64 4.37 -5.47 5.78
C PRO A 64 5.57 -6.05 5.03
N LEU A 65 6.05 -5.41 3.95
CA LEU A 65 7.26 -5.88 3.25
C LEU A 65 8.59 -5.67 4.01
N LEU A 66 8.56 -5.12 5.23
CA LEU A 66 9.72 -5.22 6.13
C LEU A 66 9.90 -6.64 6.69
N VAL A 67 8.86 -7.48 6.60
CA VAL A 67 8.82 -8.86 7.10
C VAL A 67 8.27 -9.78 6.00
N PRO A 68 8.92 -9.84 4.81
CA PRO A 68 8.31 -10.38 3.60
C PRO A 68 7.91 -11.86 3.68
N TRP A 69 8.64 -12.66 4.48
CA TRP A 69 8.34 -14.09 4.66
C TRP A 69 6.94 -14.36 5.21
N GLN A 70 6.36 -13.41 5.96
CA GLN A 70 5.01 -13.55 6.49
C GLN A 70 3.96 -13.73 5.39
N TRP A 71 4.16 -13.17 4.19
CA TRP A 71 3.20 -13.37 3.10
C TRP A 71 3.15 -14.84 2.68
N LEU A 72 4.32 -15.43 2.43
CA LEU A 72 4.43 -16.81 2.02
C LEU A 72 3.96 -17.77 3.12
N GLU A 73 4.39 -17.56 4.36
CA GLU A 73 4.02 -18.44 5.47
C GLU A 73 2.52 -18.41 5.80
N ASN A 74 1.85 -17.26 5.64
CA ASN A 74 0.38 -17.20 5.80
C ASN A 74 -0.34 -17.91 4.65
N LEU A 75 0.13 -17.76 3.41
CA LEU A 75 -0.42 -18.47 2.25
C LEU A 75 -0.25 -19.99 2.38
N GLU A 76 0.92 -20.45 2.83
CA GLU A 76 1.20 -21.86 3.12
C GLU A 76 0.30 -22.40 4.23
N GLU A 77 0.09 -21.65 5.29
CA GLU A 77 -0.76 -22.06 6.41
C GLU A 77 -2.25 -22.10 6.01
N LEU A 78 -2.73 -21.16 5.18
CA LEU A 78 -4.08 -21.22 4.59
C LEU A 78 -4.24 -22.47 3.73
N LYS A 79 -3.26 -22.77 2.87
CA LYS A 79 -3.25 -23.97 2.03
C LYS A 79 -3.26 -25.25 2.85
N ARG A 80 -2.43 -25.33 3.89
CA ARG A 80 -2.35 -26.48 4.80
C ARG A 80 -3.69 -26.76 5.50
N ARG A 81 -4.50 -25.74 5.73
CA ARG A 81 -5.84 -25.83 6.34
C ARG A 81 -6.97 -26.04 5.34
N GLY A 82 -6.68 -26.13 4.04
CA GLY A 82 -7.69 -26.25 2.99
C GLY A 82 -8.51 -24.96 2.78
N LEU A 83 -7.97 -23.80 3.15
CA LEU A 83 -8.66 -22.50 3.07
C LEU A 83 -8.31 -21.69 1.82
N SER A 84 -7.43 -22.18 0.94
CA SER A 84 -6.97 -21.42 -0.23
C SER A 84 -8.09 -21.02 -1.19
N GLU A 85 -9.15 -21.81 -1.31
CA GLU A 85 -10.27 -21.51 -2.23
C GLU A 85 -11.35 -20.61 -1.58
N ASP A 86 -11.27 -20.39 -0.27
CA ASP A 86 -12.32 -19.72 0.52
C ASP A 86 -11.83 -18.39 1.15
N VAL A 87 -10.52 -18.27 1.38
CA VAL A 87 -9.92 -17.09 1.99
C VAL A 87 -8.95 -16.44 1.00
N TYR A 88 -9.30 -15.24 0.56
CA TYR A 88 -8.40 -14.36 -0.17
C TYR A 88 -7.47 -13.63 0.79
N PHE A 89 -6.16 -13.82 0.60
CA PHE A 89 -5.12 -13.13 1.35
C PHE A 89 -4.71 -11.84 0.61
N GLN A 90 -4.80 -10.71 1.29
CA GLN A 90 -4.46 -9.41 0.72
C GLN A 90 -3.26 -8.80 1.43
N GLY A 91 -2.14 -8.69 0.71
CA GLY A 91 -0.96 -7.96 1.16
C GLY A 91 -1.11 -6.44 0.97
N GLU A 92 -0.21 -5.69 1.61
CA GLU A 92 -0.11 -4.24 1.47
C GLU A 92 1.35 -3.79 1.42
N THR A 93 1.63 -2.75 0.64
CA THR A 93 2.92 -2.08 0.69
C THR A 93 2.85 -0.59 0.37
N ASN A 94 3.76 0.19 0.95
CA ASN A 94 4.06 1.56 0.61
C ASN A 94 4.99 1.70 -0.61
N LEU A 95 5.42 0.58 -1.21
CA LEU A 95 6.27 0.46 -2.40
C LEU A 95 7.72 0.96 -2.24
N THR A 96 8.18 1.29 -1.04
CA THR A 96 9.55 1.83 -0.82
C THR A 96 10.56 0.78 -0.39
N THR A 97 10.22 -0.51 -0.47
CA THR A 97 11.00 -1.62 0.08
C THR A 97 11.67 -2.50 -0.96
N GLY A 98 11.51 -2.27 -2.27
CA GLY A 98 12.06 -3.16 -3.31
C GLY A 98 13.58 -3.37 -3.21
N SER A 99 14.35 -2.32 -2.91
CA SER A 99 15.81 -2.39 -2.69
C SER A 99 16.16 -3.20 -1.44
N PHE A 100 15.37 -3.06 -0.38
CA PHE A 100 15.50 -3.87 0.83
C PHE A 100 15.23 -5.36 0.55
N ILE A 101 14.18 -5.68 -0.21
CA ILE A 101 13.89 -7.05 -0.63
C ILE A 101 15.04 -7.64 -1.44
N ARG A 102 15.53 -6.92 -2.45
CA ARG A 102 16.69 -7.35 -3.26
C ARG A 102 17.93 -7.60 -2.40
N GLN A 103 18.17 -6.75 -1.40
CA GLN A 103 19.28 -6.94 -0.47
C GLN A 103 19.13 -8.24 0.32
N LEU A 104 17.96 -8.51 0.90
CA LEU A 104 17.71 -9.77 1.61
C LEU A 104 17.93 -11.00 0.71
N GLN A 105 17.53 -10.92 -0.55
CA GLN A 105 17.74 -11.99 -1.53
C GLN A 105 19.23 -12.20 -1.86
N ASN A 106 19.98 -11.11 -2.02
CA ASN A 106 21.42 -11.17 -2.27
C ASN A 106 22.20 -11.72 -1.07
N GLU A 107 21.76 -11.41 0.14
CA GLU A 107 22.32 -11.92 1.40
C GLU A 107 21.89 -13.37 1.71
N GLY A 108 21.01 -13.98 0.90
CA GLY A 108 20.48 -15.32 1.14
C GLY A 108 19.51 -15.41 2.32
N ARG A 109 19.02 -14.27 2.82
CA ARG A 109 18.05 -14.17 3.92
C ARG A 109 16.61 -14.22 3.45
N LEU A 110 16.38 -14.08 2.15
CA LEU A 110 15.12 -14.29 1.48
C LEU A 110 15.37 -15.09 0.20
N ASP A 111 14.44 -15.95 -0.18
CA ASP A 111 14.56 -16.72 -1.41
C ASP A 111 14.62 -15.79 -2.65
N LYS A 112 15.52 -16.10 -3.59
CA LYS A 112 15.64 -15.34 -4.85
C LYS A 112 14.36 -15.42 -5.69
N ASN A 113 13.61 -16.51 -5.56
CA ASN A 113 12.35 -16.75 -6.25
C ASN A 113 11.12 -16.40 -5.38
N PHE A 114 11.30 -15.55 -4.36
CA PHE A 114 10.23 -15.19 -3.42
C PHE A 114 8.96 -14.70 -4.13
N TRP A 115 9.10 -13.85 -5.15
CA TRP A 115 7.96 -13.27 -5.85
C TRP A 115 7.22 -14.30 -6.69
N GLU A 116 7.97 -15.17 -7.39
CA GLU A 116 7.45 -16.26 -8.19
C GLU A 116 6.70 -17.28 -7.32
N LYS A 117 7.26 -17.66 -6.17
CA LYS A 117 6.60 -18.54 -5.19
C LYS A 117 5.27 -17.99 -4.69
N ILE A 118 5.21 -16.68 -4.46
CA ILE A 118 3.96 -16.03 -4.02
C ILE A 118 2.94 -15.99 -5.16
N ALA A 119 3.38 -15.77 -6.41
CA ALA A 119 2.50 -15.72 -7.56
C ALA A 119 1.82 -17.07 -7.89
N GLU A 120 2.33 -18.18 -7.36
CA GLU A 120 1.68 -19.51 -7.48
C GLU A 120 0.34 -19.59 -6.72
N TYR A 121 0.06 -18.66 -5.80
CA TYR A 121 -1.16 -18.64 -5.00
C TYR A 121 -2.24 -17.78 -5.67
N ASN A 122 -3.28 -18.43 -6.20
CA ASN A 122 -4.41 -17.76 -6.87
C ASN A 122 -5.27 -16.90 -5.92
N ASN A 123 -5.18 -17.14 -4.62
CA ASN A 123 -5.92 -16.42 -3.58
C ASN A 123 -5.12 -15.27 -2.97
N PHE A 124 -4.21 -14.65 -3.74
CA PHE A 124 -3.35 -13.57 -3.29
C PHE A 124 -3.43 -12.32 -4.16
N GLY A 125 -3.35 -11.15 -3.53
CA GLY A 125 -3.06 -9.90 -4.22
C GLY A 125 -2.60 -8.80 -3.29
N VAL A 126 -2.12 -7.69 -3.86
CA VAL A 126 -1.42 -6.65 -3.11
C VAL A 126 -2.00 -5.26 -3.36
N LEU A 127 -2.40 -4.58 -2.29
CA LEU A 127 -2.70 -3.15 -2.33
C LEU A 127 -1.39 -2.36 -2.34
N CYS A 128 -1.17 -1.61 -3.42
CA CYS A 128 0.07 -0.91 -3.71
C CYS A 128 -0.12 0.60 -3.48
N SER A 129 0.31 1.10 -2.33
CA SER A 129 0.07 2.49 -1.91
C SER A 129 0.98 3.48 -2.63
N PHE A 130 0.54 3.98 -3.77
CA PHE A 130 1.14 5.14 -4.44
C PHE A 130 0.79 6.43 -3.69
N LYS A 131 1.68 6.87 -2.82
CA LYS A 131 1.53 8.14 -2.09
C LYS A 131 2.02 9.28 -2.98
N GLY A 132 1.14 10.17 -3.44
CA GLY A 132 1.43 11.21 -4.44
C GLY A 132 1.55 10.71 -5.89
N THR A 133 1.46 11.60 -6.87
CA THR A 133 1.45 11.29 -8.32
C THR A 133 2.70 11.80 -9.06
N ASP A 134 3.61 12.44 -8.35
CA ASP A 134 4.93 12.86 -8.82
C ASP A 134 5.93 12.75 -7.67
N TRP A 135 7.23 12.89 -7.94
CA TRP A 135 8.25 12.69 -6.91
C TRP A 135 8.14 13.70 -5.75
N LYS A 136 7.71 14.95 -6.00
CA LYS A 136 7.58 15.95 -4.93
C LYS A 136 6.37 15.64 -4.05
N SER A 137 5.22 15.36 -4.66
CA SER A 137 4.03 14.93 -3.91
C SER A 137 4.28 13.63 -3.16
N ASN A 138 5.04 12.69 -3.74
CA ASN A 138 5.44 11.46 -3.07
C ASN A 138 6.25 11.72 -1.82
N LEU A 139 7.36 12.47 -1.91
CA LEU A 139 8.21 12.76 -0.74
C LEU A 139 7.44 13.45 0.39
N ARG A 140 6.56 14.42 0.05
CA ARG A 140 5.68 15.04 1.06
C ARG A 140 4.75 14.02 1.71
N ALA A 141 4.16 13.16 0.90
CA ALA A 141 3.17 12.19 1.33
C ALA A 141 3.75 11.08 2.21
N ILE A 142 5.03 10.74 2.05
CA ILE A 142 5.74 9.75 2.88
C ILE A 142 6.46 10.36 4.08
N GLY A 143 6.36 11.68 4.29
CA GLY A 143 6.93 12.37 5.46
C GLY A 143 8.37 12.87 5.28
N PHE A 144 8.87 12.95 4.05
CA PHE A 144 10.22 13.41 3.70
C PHE A 144 10.24 14.90 3.29
N SER A 145 9.32 15.68 3.85
CA SER A 145 9.25 17.14 3.67
C SER A 145 9.72 17.87 4.92
N GLN A 146 10.42 18.98 4.74
CA GLN A 146 10.75 19.90 5.82
C GLN A 146 9.50 20.65 6.34
N LYS A 147 9.67 21.43 7.42
CA LYS A 147 8.57 22.21 8.03
C LYS A 147 7.99 23.24 7.07
N ASP A 148 8.82 23.85 6.23
CA ASP A 148 8.42 24.80 5.19
C ASP A 148 7.78 24.14 3.95
N GLY A 149 7.63 22.81 3.96
CA GLY A 149 7.05 22.04 2.86
C GLY A 149 8.02 21.72 1.71
N THR A 150 9.29 22.13 1.81
CA THR A 150 10.33 21.75 0.86
C THR A 150 10.67 20.27 0.98
N VAL A 151 11.18 19.68 -0.11
CA VAL A 151 11.61 18.28 -0.15
C VAL A 151 13.05 18.22 -0.62
N ASN A 152 13.86 17.34 -0.02
CA ASN A 152 15.26 17.17 -0.43
C ASN A 152 15.31 16.31 -1.72
N PRO A 153 15.85 16.84 -2.85
CA PRO A 153 15.97 16.10 -4.10
C PRO A 153 16.82 14.82 -4.01
N GLU A 154 17.69 14.68 -3.02
CA GLU A 154 18.47 13.46 -2.80
C GLU A 154 17.58 12.23 -2.61
N TYR A 155 16.39 12.39 -2.03
CA TYR A 155 15.43 11.30 -1.85
C TYR A 155 14.58 11.00 -3.09
N LYS A 156 14.80 11.67 -4.23
CA LYS A 156 14.04 11.43 -5.47
C LYS A 156 14.12 9.97 -5.94
N PHE A 157 15.13 9.20 -5.52
CA PHE A 157 15.21 7.77 -5.81
C PHE A 157 14.02 6.98 -5.26
N LEU A 158 13.34 7.43 -4.19
CA LEU A 158 12.16 6.76 -3.64
C LEU A 158 10.98 6.74 -4.62
N ASP A 159 10.89 7.75 -5.51
CA ASP A 159 9.92 7.73 -6.61
C ASP A 159 10.26 6.63 -7.63
N LYS A 160 11.53 6.40 -7.92
CA LYS A 160 11.95 5.28 -8.78
C LYS A 160 11.68 3.94 -8.08
N GLU A 161 12.00 3.85 -6.79
CA GLU A 161 11.81 2.65 -5.97
C GLU A 161 10.36 2.16 -5.99
N ARG A 162 9.39 3.06 -5.86
CA ARG A 162 7.97 2.66 -5.90
C ARG A 162 7.51 2.08 -7.23
N TRP A 163 8.01 2.62 -8.34
CA TRP A 163 7.71 2.07 -9.66
C TRP A 163 8.42 0.73 -9.89
N ASN A 164 9.63 0.57 -9.38
CA ASN A 164 10.39 -0.68 -9.50
C ASN A 164 9.78 -1.79 -8.65
N THR A 165 9.41 -1.49 -7.40
CA THR A 165 8.74 -2.45 -6.51
C THR A 165 7.42 -2.94 -7.11
N PHE A 166 6.61 -2.01 -7.63
CA PHE A 166 5.38 -2.35 -8.33
C PHE A 166 5.64 -3.22 -9.56
N GLU A 167 6.61 -2.84 -10.39
CA GLU A 167 6.98 -3.61 -11.60
C GLU A 167 7.45 -5.02 -11.27
N THR A 168 8.23 -5.22 -10.19
CA THR A 168 8.67 -6.54 -9.76
C THR A 168 7.47 -7.45 -9.47
N MET A 169 6.46 -6.96 -8.75
CA MET A 169 5.25 -7.74 -8.46
C MET A 169 4.43 -8.03 -9.72
N VAL A 170 4.25 -7.05 -10.61
CA VAL A 170 3.57 -7.25 -11.91
C VAL A 170 4.26 -8.32 -12.74
N LYS A 171 5.60 -8.26 -12.86
CA LYS A 171 6.38 -9.23 -13.65
C LYS A 171 6.32 -10.64 -13.08
N ALA A 172 6.21 -10.77 -11.77
CA ALA A 172 6.05 -12.06 -11.12
C ALA A 172 4.66 -12.67 -11.36
N GLY A 173 3.68 -11.91 -11.88
CA GLY A 173 2.31 -12.37 -12.08
C GLY A 173 1.40 -12.17 -10.86
N ILE A 174 1.84 -11.37 -9.88
CA ILE A 174 1.03 -11.06 -8.70
C ILE A 174 -0.09 -10.09 -9.09
N ASP A 175 -1.30 -10.35 -8.59
CA ASP A 175 -2.43 -9.45 -8.76
C ASP A 175 -2.25 -8.19 -7.89
N VAL A 176 -1.91 -7.07 -8.53
CA VAL A 176 -1.60 -5.81 -7.86
C VAL A 176 -2.65 -4.73 -8.13
N TYR A 177 -2.99 -4.00 -7.07
CA TYR A 177 -4.02 -2.97 -7.08
C TYR A 177 -3.39 -1.62 -6.69
N PRO A 178 -3.10 -0.73 -7.65
CA PRO A 178 -2.61 0.60 -7.35
C PRO A 178 -3.62 1.38 -6.52
N PHE A 179 -3.15 1.97 -5.43
CA PHE A 179 -3.96 2.75 -4.52
C PHE A 179 -3.29 4.10 -4.30
N ILE A 180 -3.92 5.19 -4.75
CA ILE A 180 -3.31 6.52 -4.70
C ILE A 180 -3.82 7.30 -3.49
N TYR A 181 -2.87 7.72 -2.64
CA TYR A 181 -3.07 8.65 -1.53
C TYR A 181 -2.56 10.04 -1.92
N ASP A 182 -3.27 11.09 -1.48
CA ASP A 182 -2.93 12.49 -1.74
C ASP A 182 -2.52 12.76 -3.21
N PRO A 183 -3.41 12.46 -4.18
CA PRO A 183 -3.12 12.66 -5.59
C PRO A 183 -2.93 14.16 -5.87
N ASN A 184 -1.89 14.52 -6.61
CA ASN A 184 -1.74 15.87 -7.14
C ASN A 184 -2.52 15.95 -8.47
N PRO A 185 -3.64 16.70 -8.55
CA PRO A 185 -4.49 16.70 -9.74
C PRO A 185 -3.75 17.15 -11.01
N LYS A 186 -2.70 17.99 -10.86
CA LYS A 186 -1.90 18.48 -11.99
C LYS A 186 -1.05 17.39 -12.64
N THR A 187 -0.68 16.35 -11.89
CA THR A 187 0.22 15.28 -12.35
C THR A 187 -0.47 13.93 -12.48
N LEU A 188 -1.70 13.78 -11.96
CA LEU A 188 -2.46 12.53 -11.97
C LEU A 188 -2.67 11.97 -13.38
N LYS A 189 -3.04 12.80 -14.36
CA LYS A 189 -3.23 12.33 -15.75
C LYS A 189 -1.96 11.66 -16.29
N TYR A 190 -0.83 12.35 -16.19
CA TYR A 190 0.46 11.83 -16.63
C TYR A 190 0.90 10.59 -15.84
N PHE A 191 0.60 10.55 -14.53
CA PHE A 191 0.86 9.37 -13.70
C PHE A 191 0.11 8.14 -14.21
N LEU A 192 -1.19 8.28 -14.52
CA LEU A 192 -2.01 7.20 -15.06
C LEU A 192 -1.54 6.79 -16.47
N GLU A 193 -1.28 7.74 -17.35
CA GLU A 193 -0.76 7.47 -18.71
C GLU A 193 0.59 6.76 -18.67
N LYS A 194 1.49 7.15 -17.76
CA LYS A 194 2.76 6.46 -17.53
C LYS A 194 2.54 5.02 -17.07
N GLY A 195 1.61 4.81 -16.14
CA GLY A 195 1.25 3.47 -15.66
C GLY A 195 0.68 2.60 -16.77
N VAL A 196 -0.28 3.10 -17.54
CA VAL A 196 -0.88 2.41 -18.70
C VAL A 196 0.18 2.06 -19.74
N LYS A 197 1.06 3.00 -20.09
CA LYS A 197 2.15 2.75 -21.04
C LYS A 197 3.09 1.63 -20.56
N LYS A 198 3.29 1.48 -19.25
CA LYS A 198 4.25 0.53 -18.68
C LYS A 198 3.65 -0.83 -18.34
N PHE A 199 2.38 -0.88 -17.94
CA PHE A 199 1.73 -2.07 -17.35
C PHE A 199 0.41 -2.45 -18.04
N GLY A 200 0.01 -1.73 -19.09
CA GLY A 200 -1.27 -1.93 -19.77
C GLY A 200 -2.44 -1.23 -19.08
N GLU A 201 -3.61 -1.31 -19.73
CA GLU A 201 -4.82 -0.59 -19.33
C GLU A 201 -5.35 -1.01 -17.95
N GLU A 202 -5.12 -2.27 -17.57
CA GLU A 202 -5.43 -2.82 -16.25
C GLU A 202 -4.86 -1.98 -15.11
N PHE A 203 -3.72 -1.32 -15.31
CA PHE A 203 -3.19 -0.39 -14.31
C PHE A 203 -4.20 0.69 -13.95
N ALA A 204 -4.80 1.35 -14.95
CA ALA A 204 -5.77 2.41 -14.71
C ALA A 204 -7.10 1.85 -14.20
N LEU A 205 -7.55 0.69 -14.70
CA LEU A 205 -8.79 0.04 -14.27
C LEU A 205 -8.74 -0.44 -12.81
N LYS A 206 -7.57 -0.92 -12.36
CA LYS A 206 -7.32 -1.33 -10.98
C LYS A 206 -6.88 -0.18 -10.06
N THR A 207 -6.66 1.03 -10.58
CA THR A 207 -6.21 2.18 -9.79
C THR A 207 -7.35 2.83 -9.01
N TRP A 208 -7.21 2.89 -7.68
CA TRP A 208 -8.22 3.47 -6.79
C TRP A 208 -7.68 4.75 -6.13
N ILE A 209 -8.55 5.75 -5.94
CA ILE A 209 -8.27 6.95 -5.13
C ILE A 209 -9.27 6.98 -3.98
N ILE A 210 -8.77 7.09 -2.76
CA ILE A 210 -9.61 7.23 -1.57
C ILE A 210 -9.42 8.61 -0.94
N PRO A 211 -10.51 9.24 -0.46
CA PRO A 211 -10.41 10.48 0.28
C PRO A 211 -9.65 10.24 1.59
N LEU A 212 -8.62 11.04 1.82
CA LEU A 212 -7.91 11.05 3.08
C LEU A 212 -8.75 11.75 4.16
N LYS A 213 -8.87 11.10 5.30
CA LYS A 213 -9.53 11.66 6.49
C LYS A 213 -8.51 11.86 7.60
N ILE A 214 -8.67 12.94 8.33
CA ILE A 214 -7.89 13.19 9.53
C ILE A 214 -8.53 12.50 10.74
N TYR A 215 -7.69 11.81 11.50
CA TYR A 215 -7.98 11.11 12.74
C TYR A 215 -7.16 11.74 13.89
N GLU A 216 -7.44 11.37 15.13
CA GLU A 216 -6.79 11.98 16.31
C GLU A 216 -5.24 11.97 16.24
N PRO A 217 -4.56 10.85 15.88
CA PRO A 217 -3.09 10.84 15.79
C PRO A 217 -2.51 11.83 14.79
N ILE A 218 -3.29 12.17 13.76
CA ILE A 218 -2.91 13.09 12.69
C ILE A 218 -3.03 14.53 13.20
N ARG A 219 -3.99 14.84 14.09
CA ARG A 219 -4.13 16.15 14.72
C ARG A 219 -2.86 16.54 15.47
N ASN A 220 -2.36 15.67 16.34
CA ASN A 220 -1.14 15.87 17.11
C ASN A 220 0.09 16.10 16.21
N ARG A 221 0.15 15.42 15.05
CA ARG A 221 1.24 15.62 14.08
C ARG A 221 1.14 16.96 13.35
N LEU A 222 -0.06 17.35 12.93
CA LEU A 222 -0.29 18.61 12.23
C LEU A 222 -0.02 19.81 13.14
N ASP A 223 -0.42 19.73 14.42
CA ASP A 223 -0.15 20.76 15.43
C ASP A 223 1.35 20.95 15.63
N LYS A 224 2.13 19.86 15.75
CA LYS A 224 3.61 19.91 15.82
C LYS A 224 4.27 20.54 14.58
N ARG A 225 3.57 20.54 13.44
CA ARG A 225 4.04 21.15 12.19
C ARG A 225 3.53 22.58 12.00
N GLY A 226 2.72 23.11 12.94
CA GLY A 226 2.07 24.41 12.81
C GLY A 226 1.02 24.46 11.69
N LEU A 227 0.48 23.31 11.28
CA LEU A 227 -0.52 23.22 10.21
C LEU A 227 -1.92 23.24 10.81
N GLN A 228 -2.77 24.15 10.31
CA GLN A 228 -4.17 24.20 10.71
C GLN A 228 -4.95 23.02 10.11
N LEU A 229 -5.58 22.25 10.99
CA LEU A 229 -6.32 21.03 10.68
C LEU A 229 -7.36 21.22 9.56
N GLU A 230 -8.18 22.25 9.66
CA GLU A 230 -9.29 22.54 8.74
C GLU A 230 -8.78 22.92 7.35
N ILE A 231 -7.73 23.74 7.28
CA ILE A 231 -7.07 24.11 6.02
C ILE A 231 -6.48 22.85 5.36
N PHE A 232 -5.85 21.98 6.16
CA PHE A 232 -5.27 20.75 5.65
C PHE A 232 -6.33 19.78 5.10
N GLN A 233 -7.41 19.52 5.85
CA GLN A 233 -8.52 18.66 5.38
C GLN A 233 -9.17 19.22 4.11
N LYS A 234 -9.44 20.53 4.08
CA LYS A 234 -10.01 21.19 2.90
C LYS A 234 -9.13 21.00 1.66
N GLY A 235 -7.81 21.12 1.81
CA GLY A 235 -6.86 20.86 0.73
C GLY A 235 -6.92 19.42 0.21
N LEU A 236 -7.00 18.43 1.11
CA LEU A 236 -7.17 17.02 0.75
C LEU A 236 -8.48 16.78 0.00
N ASP A 237 -9.58 17.35 0.47
CA ASP A 237 -10.91 17.19 -0.13
C ASP A 237 -10.99 17.82 -1.54
N GLU A 238 -10.41 19.02 -1.71
CA GLU A 238 -10.33 19.68 -3.01
C GLU A 238 -9.48 18.88 -4.00
N ASN A 239 -8.33 18.35 -3.56
CA ASN A 239 -7.49 17.50 -4.40
C ASN A 239 -8.21 16.22 -4.78
N PHE A 240 -8.93 15.60 -3.85
CA PHE A 240 -9.74 14.40 -4.12
C PHE A 240 -10.84 14.69 -5.15
N LYS A 241 -11.61 15.77 -4.96
CA LYS A 241 -12.69 16.17 -5.87
C LYS A 241 -12.20 16.38 -7.30
N LYS A 242 -11.07 17.10 -7.47
CA LYS A 242 -10.44 17.32 -8.79
C LYS A 242 -9.96 16.01 -9.42
N SER A 243 -9.34 15.15 -8.61
CA SER A 243 -8.78 13.86 -9.03
C SER A 243 -9.84 12.85 -9.52
N ARG A 244 -11.04 12.81 -8.91
CA ARG A 244 -12.13 11.92 -9.36
C ARG A 244 -12.55 12.19 -10.81
N GLY A 245 -12.62 13.47 -11.21
CA GLY A 245 -12.96 13.85 -12.58
C GLY A 245 -11.93 13.36 -13.60
N ILE A 246 -10.64 13.37 -13.23
CA ILE A 246 -9.53 12.96 -14.09
C ILE A 246 -9.55 11.44 -14.32
N ILE A 247 -9.73 10.64 -13.26
CA ILE A 247 -9.82 9.17 -13.40
C ILE A 247 -10.96 8.79 -14.33
N GLY A 248 -12.15 9.36 -14.10
CA GLY A 248 -13.31 9.07 -14.95
C GLY A 248 -13.04 9.38 -16.43
N CYS A 249 -12.27 10.44 -16.72
CA CYS A 249 -11.87 10.78 -18.08
C CYS A 249 -10.91 9.76 -18.68
N VAL A 250 -9.85 9.36 -17.95
CA VAL A 250 -8.87 8.36 -18.43
C VAL A 250 -9.52 7.00 -18.67
N ILE A 251 -10.34 6.53 -17.73
CA ILE A 251 -11.07 5.25 -17.87
C ILE A 251 -12.03 5.30 -19.06
N LYS A 252 -12.77 6.40 -19.25
CA LYS A 252 -13.65 6.55 -20.43
C LYS A 252 -12.88 6.50 -21.74
N LEU A 253 -11.70 7.13 -21.82
CA LEU A 253 -10.86 7.09 -23.01
C LEU A 253 -10.39 5.67 -23.34
N ILE A 254 -9.99 4.91 -22.32
CA ILE A 254 -9.63 3.48 -22.45
C ILE A 254 -10.81 2.69 -23.02
N ILE A 255 -12.00 2.81 -22.41
CA ILE A 255 -13.20 2.08 -22.86
C ILE A 255 -13.60 2.44 -24.30
N ILE A 256 -13.54 3.73 -24.67
CA ILE A 256 -13.88 4.17 -26.04
C ILE A 256 -12.92 3.59 -27.07
N ASN A 257 -11.62 3.54 -26.76
CA ASN A 257 -10.62 2.99 -27.68
C ASN A 257 -10.81 1.49 -27.89
N ASN A 258 -11.22 0.75 -26.85
CA ASN A 258 -11.48 -0.70 -26.96
C ASN A 258 -12.77 -1.05 -27.71
N ASN A 259 -13.75 -0.14 -27.75
CA ASN A 259 -15.00 -0.33 -28.49
C ASN A 259 -14.93 0.11 -29.98
N LYS A 260 -13.74 0.50 -30.46
CA LYS A 260 -13.50 0.92 -31.86
C LYS A 260 -12.83 -0.16 -32.71
N ILE A 261 -12.83 -1.42 -32.25
CA ILE A 261 -12.28 -2.58 -32.94
C ILE A 261 -13.40 -3.52 -33.32
#